data_AF-A0A8S1RQL3-F1
#
_entry.id   AF-A0A8S1RQL3-F1
#
_cell.length_a   1.000
_cell.length_b   1.000
_cell.length_c   1.000
_cell.angle_alpha   90.00
_cell.angle_beta   90.00
_cell.angle_gamma   90.00
#
_symmetry.space_group_name_H-M   'P 1'
#
loop_
_entity.id
_entity.type
_entity.pdbx_description
1 polymer ?
#
loop_
_entity_poly.entity_id
_entity_poly.type
_entity_poly.pdbx_seq_one_letter_code
_entity_poly.pdbx_strand_id
1 'polypeptide(L)'
;MRHNLGLINIGKQINRTEEQEYFLHIRSQLIESPYENKDIYIKNFESLMQTKLEGFQLDKAYFTKIKKYFEEQRLLRLNKFDEQKKQQK
;
A
#
# COMPACT_ATOMS: atom_id res chain seq x y z
N MET A 1 -2.29 -5.53 11.46
CA MET A 1 -0.83 -5.22 11.50
C MET A 1 -0.68 -3.76 11.10
N ARG A 2 -0.31 -2.88 12.03
CA ARG A 2 0.09 -1.51 11.68
C ARG A 2 1.53 -1.47 11.21
N HIS A 3 1.76 -0.84 10.07
CA HIS A 3 3.11 -0.59 9.56
C HIS A 3 3.56 0.86 9.77
N ASN A 4 2.66 1.76 10.21
CA ASN A 4 2.93 3.17 10.46
C ASN A 4 3.65 3.87 9.28
N LEU A 5 3.44 3.37 8.06
CA LEU A 5 4.11 3.87 6.87
C LEU A 5 3.48 5.19 6.47
N GLY A 6 4.03 6.31 6.94
CA GLY A 6 3.43 7.64 6.75
C GLY A 6 2.99 7.88 5.31
N LEU A 7 1.67 7.91 5.09
CA LEU A 7 1.09 8.42 3.85
C LEU A 7 1.03 9.93 3.98
N ILE A 8 1.63 10.61 3.01
CA ILE A 8 1.46 12.05 2.81
C ILE A 8 0.29 12.21 1.83
N ASN A 9 -0.74 12.94 2.24
CA ASN A 9 -1.83 13.36 1.36
C ASN A 9 -2.04 14.87 1.55
N ILE A 10 -2.10 15.62 0.44
CA ILE A 10 -2.19 17.09 0.45
C ILE A 10 -1.10 17.74 1.33
N GLY A 11 0.11 17.19 1.30
CA GLY A 11 1.24 17.69 2.09
C GLY A 11 1.15 17.44 3.61
N LYS A 12 0.12 16.75 4.10
CA LYS A 12 -0.03 16.40 5.52
C LYS A 12 0.16 14.90 5.73
N GLN A 13 0.81 14.54 6.84
CA GLN A 13 0.87 13.15 7.29
C GLN A 13 -0.47 12.77 7.92
N ILE A 14 -1.09 11.70 7.41
CA ILE A 14 -2.37 11.22 7.93
C ILE A 14 -2.14 10.07 8.93
N ASN A 15 -2.64 10.25 10.15
CA ASN A 15 -2.77 9.18 11.13
C ASN A 15 -3.89 8.23 10.70
N ARG A 16 -3.61 6.92 10.65
CA ARG A 16 -4.52 5.93 10.07
C ARG A 16 -4.82 4.78 11.02
N THR A 17 -6.01 4.20 10.86
CA THR A 17 -6.38 2.93 11.47
C THR A 17 -5.73 1.75 10.74
N GLU A 18 -5.73 0.55 11.34
CA GLU A 18 -5.19 -0.64 10.66
C GLU A 18 -5.93 -0.94 9.36
N GLU A 19 -7.25 -0.73 9.37
CA GLU A 19 -8.12 -0.96 8.23
C GLU A 19 -7.75 -0.03 7.07
N GLN A 20 -7.51 1.26 7.35
CA GLN A 20 -7.07 2.23 6.35
C GLN A 20 -5.68 1.88 5.81
N GLU A 21 -4.74 1.45 6.65
CA GLU A 21 -3.43 0.99 6.19
C GLU A 21 -3.53 -0.23 5.27
N TYR A 22 -4.46 -1.14 5.53
CA TYR A 22 -4.73 -2.29 4.68
C TYR A 22 -5.21 -1.90 3.27
N PHE A 23 -6.16 -0.97 3.15
CA PHE A 23 -6.61 -0.50 1.84
C PHE A 23 -5.50 0.21 1.05
N LEU A 24 -4.68 1.02 1.73
CA LEU A 24 -3.53 1.66 1.11
C LEU A 24 -2.47 0.64 0.67
N HIS A 25 -2.26 -0.43 1.44
CA HIS A 25 -1.42 -1.54 1.03
C HIS A 25 -1.92 -2.17 -0.27
N ILE A 26 -3.20 -2.54 -0.35
CA ILE A 26 -3.79 -3.11 -1.58
C ILE A 26 -3.55 -2.18 -2.77
N ARG A 27 -3.83 -0.87 -2.62
CA ARG A 27 -3.62 0.08 -3.71
C ARG A 27 -2.16 0.20 -4.13
N SER A 28 -1.22 0.11 -3.18
CA SER A 28 0.22 0.16 -3.47
C SER A 28 0.70 -1.02 -4.32
N GLN A 29 0.07 -2.20 -4.15
CA GLN A 29 0.39 -3.39 -4.95
C GLN A 29 -0.12 -3.29 -6.39
N LEU A 30 -1.10 -2.42 -6.64
CA LEU A 30 -1.63 -2.18 -7.99
C LEU A 30 -0.78 -1.21 -8.81
N ILE A 31 0.21 -0.55 -8.21
CA ILE A 31 1.13 0.37 -8.91
C ILE A 31 1.97 -0.42 -9.91
N GLU A 32 2.03 0.06 -11.14
CA GLU A 32 2.57 -0.59 -12.35
C GLU A 32 1.77 -1.82 -12.82
N SER A 33 0.60 -2.10 -12.23
CA SER A 33 -0.29 -3.14 -12.75
C SER A 33 -1.17 -2.59 -13.90
N PRO A 34 -1.70 -3.45 -14.78
CA PRO A 34 -2.65 -3.04 -15.83
C PRO A 34 -3.95 -2.40 -15.32
N TYR A 35 -4.21 -2.50 -14.02
CA TYR A 35 -5.40 -1.96 -13.36
C TYR A 35 -5.15 -0.60 -12.69
N GLU A 36 -3.90 -0.16 -12.59
CA GLU A 36 -3.53 1.07 -11.89
C GLU A 36 -4.29 2.29 -12.40
N ASN A 37 -4.32 2.42 -13.73
CA ASN A 37 -4.84 3.58 -14.45
C ASN A 37 -6.25 3.35 -15.00
N LYS A 38 -6.93 2.27 -14.58
CA LYS A 38 -8.31 2.03 -14.98
C LYS A 38 -9.23 2.92 -14.15
N ASP A 39 -9.87 3.87 -14.82
CA ASP A 39 -10.77 4.87 -14.21
C ASP A 39 -11.75 4.29 -13.19
N ILE A 40 -12.36 3.15 -13.50
CA ILE A 40 -13.34 2.51 -12.60
C ILE A 40 -12.72 2.10 -11.26
N TYR A 41 -11.47 1.60 -11.26
CA TYR A 41 -10.77 1.20 -10.04
C TYR A 41 -10.29 2.41 -9.24
N ILE A 42 -9.81 3.44 -9.94
CA ILE A 42 -9.40 4.72 -9.34
C ILE A 42 -10.59 5.36 -8.61
N LYS A 43 -11.72 5.55 -9.31
CA LYS A 43 -12.93 6.19 -8.76
C LYS A 43 -13.52 5.40 -7.59
N ASN A 44 -13.60 4.07 -7.72
CA ASN A 44 -14.13 3.23 -6.64
C ASN A 44 -13.23 3.29 -5.40
N PHE A 45 -11.92 3.26 -5.58
CA PHE A 45 -10.98 3.35 -4.47
C PHE A 45 -11.02 4.73 -3.80
N GLU A 46 -11.03 5.81 -4.57
CA GLU A 46 -11.11 7.16 -4.03
C GLU A 46 -12.41 7.38 -3.26
N SER A 47 -13.55 6.97 -3.83
CA SER A 47 -14.85 7.04 -3.15
C SER A 47 -14.84 6.26 -1.82
N LEU A 48 -14.32 5.03 -1.82
CA LEU A 48 -14.18 4.24 -0.60
C LEU A 48 -13.28 4.95 0.44
N MET A 49 -12.13 5.47 0.01
CA MET A 49 -11.19 6.13 0.92
C MET A 49 -11.73 7.43 1.48
N GLN A 50 -12.53 8.19 0.72
CA GLN A 50 -13.20 9.40 1.22
C GLN A 50 -14.21 9.10 2.34
N THR A 51 -14.85 7.93 2.35
CA THR A 51 -15.71 7.51 3.48
C THR A 51 -14.92 7.19 4.75
N LYS A 52 -13.62 6.90 4.62
CA LYS A 52 -12.75 6.48 5.73
C LYS A 52 -11.80 7.58 6.18
N LEU A 53 -11.40 8.47 5.27
CA LEU A 53 -10.45 9.55 5.45
C LEU A 53 -11.06 10.81 4.86
N GLU A 54 -11.54 11.69 5.74
CA GLU A 54 -12.09 12.97 5.33
C GLU A 54 -11.04 13.78 4.54
N GLY A 55 -11.44 14.30 3.38
CA GLY A 55 -10.57 15.08 2.51
C GLY A 55 -9.49 14.26 1.77
N PHE A 56 -9.60 12.94 1.73
CA PHE A 56 -8.69 12.11 0.94
C PHE A 56 -8.77 12.44 -0.55
N GLN A 57 -7.60 12.74 -1.13
CA GLN A 57 -7.42 12.96 -2.57
C GLN A 57 -6.41 11.94 -3.09
N LEU A 58 -6.83 11.11 -4.04
CA LEU A 58 -6.01 10.00 -4.51
C LEU A 58 -4.80 10.47 -5.33
N ASP A 59 -4.99 11.49 -6.15
CA ASP A 59 -3.96 12.14 -6.98
C ASP A 59 -2.87 12.84 -6.14
N LYS A 60 -3.19 13.24 -4.91
CA LYS A 60 -2.25 13.88 -3.97
C LYS A 60 -1.67 12.93 -2.93
N ALA A 61 -1.96 11.64 -3.03
CA ALA A 61 -1.48 10.61 -2.12
C ALA A 61 -0.21 9.93 -2.67
N TYR A 62 0.87 9.97 -1.91
CA TYR A 62 2.15 9.35 -2.31
C TYR A 62 2.30 7.92 -1.78
N PHE A 63 2.07 6.94 -2.66
CA PHE A 63 2.12 5.51 -2.31
C PHE A 63 3.49 4.84 -2.50
N THR A 64 4.46 5.52 -3.12
CA THR A 64 5.78 4.94 -3.46
C THR A 64 6.52 4.39 -2.23
N LYS A 65 6.47 5.10 -1.09
CA LYS A 65 7.05 4.62 0.18
C LYS A 65 6.37 3.34 0.68
N ILE A 66 5.05 3.25 0.53
CA ILE A 66 4.27 2.08 0.93
C ILE A 66 4.64 0.88 0.06
N LYS A 67 4.69 1.05 -1.27
CA LYS A 67 5.11 0.00 -2.21
C LYS A 67 6.50 -0.54 -1.87
N LYS A 68 7.50 0.36 -1.76
CA LYS A 68 8.89 -0.01 -1.48
C LYS A 68 9.02 -0.85 -0.19
N TYR A 69 8.36 -0.43 0.88
CA TYR A 69 8.37 -1.19 2.13
C TYR A 69 7.83 -2.61 1.94
N PHE A 70 6.71 -2.79 1.23
CA PHE A 70 6.15 -4.13 1.03
C PHE A 70 6.97 -4.99 0.07
N GLU A 71 7.68 -4.40 -0.89
CA GLU A 71 8.66 -5.09 -1.72
C GLU A 71 9.85 -5.59 -0.90
N GLU A 72 10.40 -4.77 -0.01
CA GLU A 72 11.46 -5.17 0.92
C GLU A 72 11.00 -6.32 1.81
N GLN A 73 9.78 -6.23 2.37
CA GLN A 73 9.19 -7.32 3.16
C GLN A 73 8.97 -8.60 2.33
N ARG A 74 8.64 -8.48 1.04
CA ARG A 74 8.50 -9.64 0.14
C ARG A 74 9.85 -10.32 -0.09
N LEU A 75 10.91 -9.55 -0.35
CA LEU A 75 12.27 -10.06 -0.55
C LEU A 75 12.79 -10.76 0.70
N LEU A 76 12.57 -10.20 1.88
CA LEU A 76 12.93 -10.83 3.15
C LEU A 76 12.24 -12.19 3.34
N ARG A 77 10.96 -12.31 2.97
CA ARG A 77 10.23 -13.59 3.02
C ARG A 77 10.79 -14.62 2.04
N LEU A 78 11.12 -14.20 0.82
CA LEU A 78 11.71 -15.08 -0.20
C LEU A 78 13.09 -15.61 0.25
N ASN A 79 13.96 -14.72 0.73
CA ASN A 79 15.29 -15.10 1.21
C ASN A 79 15.20 -16.10 2.38
N LYS A 80 14.31 -15.85 3.35
CA LYS A 80 14.09 -16.76 4.48
C LYS A 80 13.59 -18.12 4.02
N PHE A 81 12.69 -18.16 3.03
CA PHE A 81 12.19 -19.41 2.48
C PHE A 81 13.28 -20.21 1.75
N ASP A 82 14.14 -19.53 1.01
CA ASP A 82 15.29 -20.15 0.33
C ASP A 82 16.32 -20.70 1.33
N GLU A 83 16.59 -19.98 2.43
CA GLU A 83 17.44 -20.47 3.53
C GLU A 83 16.84 -21.69 4.21
N GLN A 84 15.54 -21.69 4.51
CA GLN A 84 14.84 -22.83 5.08
C GLN A 84 14.87 -24.06 4.16
N LYS A 85 14.70 -23.87 2.83
CA LYS A 85 14.83 -24.95 1.85
C LYS A 85 16.25 -25.52 1.77
N LYS A 86 17.28 -24.70 1.93
CA LYS A 86 18.68 -25.16 1.96
C LYS A 86 19.00 -25.98 3.21
N GLN A 87 18.38 -25.67 4.35
CA GLN A 87 18.58 -26.41 5.61
C GLN A 87 17.83 -27.77 5.65
N GLN A 88 16.86 -27.99 4.77
CA GLN A 88 16.08 -29.24 4.69
C GLN A 88 16.66 -30.26 3.68
N LYS A 89 17.73 -29.92 2.97
CA LYS A 89 18.49 -30.84 2.10
C LYS A 89 19.73 -31.33 2.81
#